data_AF-A0A7V5YID6-F1
#
_entry.id   AF-A0A7V5YID6-F1
#
_cell.length_a   1.000
_cell.length_b   1.000
_cell.length_c   1.000
_cell.angle_alpha   90.00
_cell.angle_beta   90.00
_cell.angle_gamma   90.00
#
_symmetry.space_group_name_H-M   'P 1'
#
loop_
_entity.id
_entity.type
_entity.pdbx_description
1 polymer ?
#
loop_
_entity_poly.entity_id
_entity_poly.type
_entity_poly.pdbx_seq_one_letter_code
_entity_poly.pdbx_strand_id
1 'polypeptide(L)'
;MASLAKMRLGDVLVVPIQEELHDTAAEQVVEEIISDAAKKDARGVVIDISALDIVDSFLGRLLQETVRALAAMGKRVVLVGIQPGVAITLV
;
A
#
# COMPACT_ATOMS: atom_id res chain seq x y z
N MET A 1 -7.88 -13.55 9.49
CA MET A 1 -7.46 -13.40 8.09
C MET A 1 -8.10 -12.13 7.58
N ALA A 2 -7.39 -11.01 7.65
CA ALA A 2 -7.88 -9.75 7.14
C ALA A 2 -7.78 -9.79 5.61
N SER A 3 -8.91 -9.84 4.93
CA SER A 3 -8.95 -9.64 3.47
C SER A 3 -9.00 -8.13 3.25
N LEU A 4 -8.00 -7.57 2.57
CA LEU A 4 -8.05 -6.16 2.19
C LEU A 4 -9.22 -5.92 1.23
N ALA A 5 -10.08 -4.97 1.57
CA ALA A 5 -11.14 -4.51 0.69
C ALA A 5 -10.53 -3.74 -0.50
N LYS A 6 -10.22 -4.43 -1.60
CA LYS A 6 -9.61 -3.81 -2.80
C LYS A 6 -10.66 -3.53 -3.87
N MET A 7 -10.57 -2.34 -4.46
CA MET A 7 -11.48 -1.89 -5.53
C MET A 7 -10.71 -1.72 -6.84
N ARG A 8 -11.34 -2.08 -7.97
CA ARG A 8 -10.83 -1.76 -9.30
C ARG A 8 -11.66 -0.65 -9.93
N LEU A 9 -11.00 0.41 -10.38
CA LEU A 9 -11.59 1.49 -11.12
C LEU A 9 -10.89 1.62 -12.48
N GLY A 10 -11.48 1.02 -13.51
CA GLY A 10 -10.83 0.90 -14.82
C GLY A 10 -9.50 0.14 -14.72
N ASP A 11 -8.40 0.79 -15.07
CA ASP A 11 -7.04 0.23 -14.99
C ASP A 11 -6.31 0.58 -13.69
N VAL A 12 -7.02 1.08 -12.69
CA VAL A 12 -6.46 1.45 -11.39
C VAL A 12 -6.93 0.49 -10.32
N LEU A 13 -5.98 -0.05 -9.57
CA LEU A 13 -6.25 -0.78 -8.33
C LEU A 13 -6.21 0.21 -7.16
N VAL A 14 -7.27 0.27 -6.37
CA VAL A 14 -7.35 1.08 -5.15
C VAL A 14 -7.28 0.15 -3.94
N VAL A 15 -6.33 0.42 -3.06
CA VAL A 15 -6.03 -0.39 -1.87
C VAL A 15 -6.06 0.51 -0.64
N PRO A 16 -7.14 0.48 0.16
CA PRO A 16 -7.14 1.09 1.48
C PRO A 16 -6.43 0.19 2.48
N ILE A 17 -5.52 0.77 3.26
CA ILE A 17 -4.91 0.14 4.44
C ILE A 17 -5.77 0.54 5.64
N GLN A 18 -6.58 -0.40 6.15
CA GLN A 18 -7.63 -0.10 7.16
C GLN A 18 -7.26 -0.51 8.59
N GLU A 19 -6.26 -1.36 8.79
CA GLU A 19 -5.88 -1.88 10.11
C GLU A 19 -4.51 -1.32 10.53
N GLU A 20 -4.30 -1.20 11.84
CA GLU A 20 -2.95 -1.06 12.39
C GLU A 20 -2.15 -2.27 11.92
N LEU A 21 -1.16 -2.00 11.05
CA LEU A 21 -0.31 -3.01 10.48
C LEU A 21 0.65 -3.51 11.57
N HIS A 22 0.19 -4.42 12.43
CA HIS A 22 1.07 -5.20 13.30
C HIS A 22 1.98 -6.09 12.43
N ASP A 23 3.24 -6.25 12.82
CA ASP A 23 4.34 -6.69 11.94
C ASP A 23 3.99 -7.82 10.94
N THR A 24 3.37 -8.91 11.42
CA THR A 24 3.02 -10.06 10.58
C THR A 24 1.81 -9.84 9.67
N ALA A 25 0.85 -8.99 10.07
CA ALA A 25 -0.27 -8.58 9.21
C ALA A 25 0.21 -7.63 8.11
N ALA A 26 1.22 -6.81 8.40
CA ALA A 26 1.80 -5.85 7.47
C ALA A 26 2.40 -6.52 6.23
N GLU A 27 3.24 -7.54 6.44
CA GLU A 27 3.89 -8.28 5.36
C GLU A 27 2.88 -8.98 4.44
N GLN A 28 1.85 -9.59 5.01
CA GLN A 28 0.79 -10.26 4.26
C GLN A 28 0.02 -9.27 3.38
N VAL A 29 -0.32 -8.10 3.93
CA VAL A 29 -1.00 -7.02 3.20
C VAL A 29 -0.17 -6.59 1.99
N VAL A 30 1.14 -6.41 2.16
CA VAL A 30 2.07 -6.03 1.08
C VAL A 30 2.12 -7.10 -0.01
N GLU A 31 2.27 -8.36 0.37
CA GLU A 31 2.31 -9.47 -0.59
C GLU A 31 0.98 -9.57 -1.38
N GLU A 32 -0.15 -9.36 -0.71
CA GLU A 32 -1.47 -9.36 -1.32
C GLU A 32 -1.66 -8.21 -2.32
N ILE A 33 -1.07 -7.04 -2.06
CA ILE A 33 -1.09 -5.87 -2.97
C ILE A 33 -0.28 -6.17 -4.23
N ILE A 34 0.95 -6.67 -4.05
CA ILE A 34 1.86 -6.98 -5.17
C ILE A 34 1.26 -8.08 -6.05
N SER A 35 0.77 -9.16 -5.44
CA SER A 35 0.16 -10.28 -6.16
C SER A 35 -1.06 -9.84 -6.99
N ASP A 36 -1.89 -8.96 -6.43
CA ASP A 36 -3.08 -8.48 -7.12
C ASP A 36 -2.76 -7.50 -8.25
N ALA A 37 -1.82 -6.58 -8.03
CA ALA A 37 -1.37 -5.67 -9.07
C ALA A 37 -0.71 -6.41 -10.24
N ALA A 38 -0.04 -7.55 -9.97
CA ALA A 38 0.49 -8.44 -10.99
C ALA A 38 -0.63 -9.12 -11.80
N LYS A 39 -1.58 -9.76 -11.10
CA LYS A 39 -2.63 -10.59 -11.74
C LYS A 39 -3.66 -9.79 -12.52
N LYS A 40 -4.00 -8.59 -12.05
CA LYS A 40 -5.15 -7.83 -12.54
C LYS A 40 -4.83 -6.89 -13.71
N ASP A 41 -3.58 -6.86 -14.18
CA ASP A 41 -3.07 -5.96 -15.23
C ASP A 41 -3.46 -4.48 -15.02
N ALA A 42 -3.54 -4.05 -13.76
CA ALA A 42 -3.74 -2.64 -13.45
C ALA A 42 -2.56 -1.84 -14.01
N ARG A 43 -2.77 -0.65 -14.58
CA ARG A 43 -1.68 0.27 -14.98
C ARG A 43 -1.27 1.21 -13.86
N GLY A 44 -2.15 1.43 -12.89
CA GLY A 44 -1.90 2.26 -11.73
C GLY A 44 -2.38 1.62 -10.43
N VAL A 45 -1.75 2.00 -9.32
CA VAL A 45 -2.12 1.59 -7.97
C VAL A 45 -2.24 2.83 -7.09
N VAL A 46 -3.37 2.99 -6.43
CA VAL A 46 -3.58 3.99 -5.38
C VAL A 46 -3.55 3.25 -4.05
N ILE A 47 -2.61 3.63 -3.19
CA ILE A 47 -2.49 3.12 -1.82
C ILE A 47 -3.02 4.22 -0.90
N ASP A 48 -4.15 3.96 -0.26
CA ASP A 48 -4.76 4.88 0.70
C ASP A 48 -4.34 4.50 2.11
N ILE A 49 -3.60 5.40 2.74
CA ILE A 49 -3.08 5.24 4.10
C ILE A 49 -3.75 6.18 5.11
N SER A 50 -4.95 6.68 4.79
CA SER A 50 -5.69 7.63 5.64
C SER A 50 -6.01 7.13 7.04
N ALA A 51 -6.05 5.82 7.25
CA ALA A 51 -6.27 5.21 8.57
C ALA A 51 -4.98 5.00 9.38
N LEU A 52 -3.79 5.34 8.83
CA LEU A 52 -2.53 5.28 9.56
C LEU A 52 -2.28 6.61 10.28
N ASP A 53 -2.41 6.60 11.61
CA ASP A 53 -2.14 7.79 12.44
C ASP A 53 -0.65 7.95 12.76
N ILE A 54 0.05 6.83 12.98
CA ILE A 54 1.48 6.78 13.27
C ILE A 54 2.11 5.67 12.42
N VAL A 55 3.28 5.97 11.85
CA VAL A 55 4.11 5.02 11.13
C VAL A 55 5.45 4.94 11.85
N ASP A 56 5.92 3.72 12.11
CA ASP A 56 7.28 3.45 12.58
C ASP A 56 8.24 3.18 11.41
N SER A 57 9.50 2.90 11.72
CA SER A 57 10.51 2.62 10.70
C SER A 57 10.26 1.32 9.93
N PHE A 58 9.63 0.32 10.55
CA PHE A 58 9.32 -0.95 9.90
C PHE A 58 8.21 -0.77 8.86
N LEU A 59 7.10 -0.16 9.27
CA LEU A 59 5.97 0.09 8.39
C LEU A 59 6.33 1.07 7.27
N GLY A 60 7.12 2.11 7.58
CA GLY A 60 7.65 3.02 6.56
C GLY A 60 8.48 2.30 5.51
N ARG A 61 9.35 1.37 5.94
CA ARG A 61 10.15 0.53 5.05
C ARG A 61 9.28 -0.39 4.18
N LEU A 62 8.29 -1.06 4.77
CA LEU A 62 7.38 -1.94 4.03
C LEU A 62 6.60 -1.19 2.96
N LEU A 63 6.09 0.00 3.26
CA LEU A 63 5.42 0.86 2.28
C LEU A 63 6.38 1.24 1.14
N GLN A 64 7.61 1.64 1.46
CA GLN A 64 8.61 1.95 0.43
C GLN A 64 8.96 0.74 -0.45
N GLU A 65 9.14 -0.45 0.14
CA GLU A 65 9.41 -1.69 -0.59
C GLU A 65 8.23 -2.06 -1.51
N THR A 66 6.99 -1.88 -1.04
CA THR A 66 5.77 -2.09 -1.83
C THR A 66 5.72 -1.17 -3.05
N VAL A 67 5.93 0.14 -2.84
CA VAL A 67 5.93 1.13 -3.92
C VAL A 67 7.01 0.81 -4.95
N ARG A 68 8.22 0.44 -4.50
CA ARG A 68 9.33 0.06 -5.38
C ARG A 68 9.02 -1.19 -6.20
N ALA A 69 8.44 -2.22 -5.58
CA ALA A 69 8.07 -3.46 -6.28
C ALA A 69 7.03 -3.18 -7.38
N LEU A 70 5.96 -2.44 -7.04
CA LEU A 70 4.93 -2.05 -8.00
C LEU A 70 5.50 -1.19 -9.14
N ALA A 71 6.37 -0.22 -8.83
CA ALA A 71 7.03 0.60 -9.83
C ALA A 71 7.92 -0.23 -10.76
N ALA A 72 8.67 -1.20 -10.22
CA ALA A 72 9.50 -2.11 -11.01
C ALA A 72 8.68 -2.99 -11.96
N MET A 73 7.42 -3.27 -11.62
CA MET A 73 6.45 -3.94 -12.48
C MET A 73 5.79 -3.02 -13.53
N GLY A 74 6.29 -1.78 -13.68
CA GLY A 74 5.77 -0.79 -14.63
C GLY A 74 4.46 -0.14 -14.19
N LYS A 75 4.07 -0.25 -12.91
CA LYS A 75 2.84 0.34 -12.38
C LYS A 75 3.12 1.76 -11.91
N ARG A 76 2.21 2.70 -12.22
CA ARG A 76 2.24 4.04 -11.61
C ARG A 76 1.61 3.97 -10.22
N VAL A 77 2.35 4.34 -9.18
CA VAL A 77 1.89 4.25 -7.80
C VAL A 77 1.66 5.64 -7.23
N VAL A 78 0.54 5.83 -6.52
CA VAL A 78 0.22 7.06 -5.80
C VAL A 78 -0.15 6.70 -4.36
N LEU A 79 0.53 7.32 -3.39
CA LEU A 79 0.09 7.30 -1.99
C LEU A 79 -0.86 8.47 -1.73
N VAL A 80 -1.98 8.20 -1.04
CA VAL A 80 -2.96 9.21 -0.62
C VAL A 80 -3.27 9.05 0.86
N GLY A 81 -3.85 10.08 1.48
CA GLY A 81 -4.23 10.03 2.90
C GLY A 81 -3.04 10.18 3.87
N ILE A 82 -1.90 10.70 3.41
CA ILE A 82 -0.72 10.88 4.27
C ILE A 82 -1.01 11.91 5.36
N GLN A 83 -1.10 11.47 6.61
CA GLN A 83 -1.23 12.34 7.77
C GLN A 83 0.11 13.06 8.06
N PRO A 84 0.10 14.27 8.64
CA PRO A 84 1.34 15.01 8.94
C PRO A 84 2.36 14.23 9.77
N GLY A 85 1.92 13.46 10.76
CA GLY A 85 2.80 12.63 11.60
C GLY A 85 3.49 11.51 10.82
N VAL A 86 2.79 10.92 9.85
CA VAL A 86 3.33 9.89 8.96
C VAL A 86 4.32 10.47 7.96
N ALA A 87 4.03 11.66 7.41
CA ALA A 87 4.89 12.31 6.43
C ALA A 87 6.32 12.55 6.94
N ILE A 88 6.48 12.86 8.24
CA ILE A 88 7.79 13.07 8.88
C ILE A 88 8.61 11.77 8.92
N THR A 89 7.97 10.61 9.02
CA THR A 89 8.67 9.31 9.09
C THR A 89 9.02 8.75 7.70
N LEU A 90 8.32 9.18 6.64
CA LEU A 90 8.46 8.60 5.29
C LEU A 90 9.59 9.20 4.42
N VAL A 91 10.45 10.06 4.96
CA VAL A 91 11.58 10.70 4.25
C VAL A 91 12.73 9.76 3.93
#